data_AF-A0A2I0PBF3-F1
#
_entry.id   AF-A0A2I0PBF3-F1
#
_cell.length_a   1.000
_cell.length_b   1.000
_cell.length_c   1.000
_cell.angle_alpha   90.00
_cell.angle_beta   90.00
_cell.angle_gamma   90.00
#
_symmetry.space_group_name_H-M   'P 1'
#
loop_
_entity.id
_entity.type
_entity.pdbx_description
1 polymer ?
#
loop_
_entity_poly.entity_id
_entity_poly.type
_entity_poly.pdbx_seq_one_letter_code
_entity_poly.pdbx_strand_id
1 'polypeptide(L)'
;MMEENYSNQIIDVDPELLSTLLQNPHLSQPTDEIGETALIKWVECEYKSRTGSTIKKQEIHGLITKLMLEQVLVGKRYGQKLLLKPTHNYYLLRDGQPMIQRNRAKTQVSLFEDDRECSLIWKTASSEVNEAEKDRTDVDERSILSQPISNHEILYNHLLEYMRHYNGQDKDLVKYFPAFFSLACNILNDKYADWHTKILISSALGYCVLGDDVISDDTEFGYLDDLYILCYVFREIERHASPALLDDNWKYPGNIHELVAEIYQDTYIVVQDYACEILHKVGLRKFNQLDLEEYAGTYPQKVAKLAQEKRELMALTAHLIKIIYRTNMDGRSLKKIKDFLMQYGDYTEIARLIELSSRDYKTEPSDTSNSNSMESFEEELERELQQAHLKALLKDQDME
;
A
#
# COMPACT_ATOMS: atom_id res chain seq x y z
N MET A 1 -2.23 50.34 -19.54
CA MET A 1 -1.36 49.29 -20.09
C MET A 1 -0.43 48.80 -18.99
N MET A 2 -0.89 47.84 -18.19
CA MET A 2 -0.04 46.94 -17.40
C MET A 2 -0.90 45.69 -17.25
N GLU A 3 -0.89 44.88 -18.30
CA GLU A 3 -1.49 43.55 -18.33
C GLU A 3 -0.39 42.52 -18.07
N GLU A 4 -0.78 41.53 -17.25
CA GLU A 4 -0.38 40.13 -17.34
C GLU A 4 1.08 39.75 -17.05
N ASN A 5 1.29 39.36 -15.80
CA ASN A 5 2.19 38.25 -15.46
C ASN A 5 1.63 37.48 -14.25
N TYR A 6 0.35 37.09 -14.34
CA TYR A 6 -0.17 36.06 -13.45
C TYR A 6 0.32 34.71 -13.97
N SER A 7 1.33 34.15 -13.29
CA SER A 7 1.62 32.72 -13.16
C SER A 7 0.93 31.82 -14.21
N ASN A 8 1.60 31.63 -15.36
CA ASN A 8 1.16 30.90 -16.57
C ASN A 8 0.86 29.39 -16.39
N GLN A 9 0.28 28.91 -15.28
CA GLN A 9 -0.03 27.48 -15.08
C GLN A 9 -1.40 27.17 -14.45
N ILE A 10 -2.23 28.16 -14.10
CA ILE A 10 -3.67 27.94 -13.91
C ILE A 10 -4.38 28.30 -15.23
N ILE A 11 -4.04 27.61 -16.32
CA ILE A 11 -4.40 27.99 -17.70
C ILE A 11 -5.92 27.88 -18.00
N ASP A 12 -6.74 27.42 -17.07
CA ASP A 12 -8.17 27.12 -17.37
C ASP A 12 -9.09 27.30 -16.16
N VAL A 13 -8.93 28.40 -15.42
CA VAL A 13 -9.85 28.75 -14.32
C VAL A 13 -10.28 30.19 -14.49
N ASP A 14 -11.57 30.44 -14.32
CA ASP A 14 -12.12 31.79 -14.26
C ASP A 14 -11.37 32.64 -13.21
N PRO A 15 -10.63 33.70 -13.63
CA PRO A 15 -9.84 34.52 -12.73
C PRO A 15 -10.70 35.23 -11.67
N GLU A 16 -11.98 35.51 -11.98
CA GLU A 16 -12.90 36.12 -11.03
C GLU A 16 -13.29 35.12 -9.92
N LEU A 17 -13.48 33.85 -10.27
CA LEU A 17 -13.78 32.78 -9.32
C LEU A 17 -12.59 32.50 -8.38
N LEU A 18 -11.37 32.45 -8.93
CA LEU A 18 -10.15 32.29 -8.14
C LEU A 18 -9.95 33.47 -7.17
N SER A 19 -10.15 34.70 -7.65
CA SER A 19 -10.05 35.90 -6.80
C SER A 19 -11.08 35.91 -5.66
N THR A 20 -12.29 35.41 -5.92
CA THR A 20 -13.35 35.33 -4.91
C THR A 20 -12.99 34.34 -3.82
N LEU A 21 -12.42 33.17 -4.17
CA LEU A 21 -12.00 32.15 -3.21
C LEU A 21 -10.81 32.59 -2.35
N LEU A 22 -9.83 33.30 -2.94
CA LEU A 22 -8.65 33.78 -2.22
C LEU A 22 -8.96 34.92 -1.23
N GLN A 23 -10.09 35.60 -1.39
CA GLN A 23 -10.56 36.65 -0.47
C GLN A 23 -11.43 36.11 0.67
N ASN A 24 -11.45 34.80 0.90
CA ASN A 24 -12.26 34.21 1.95
C ASN A 24 -11.78 34.62 3.36
N PRO A 25 -12.62 35.29 4.18
CA PRO A 25 -12.24 35.73 5.51
C PRO A 25 -12.00 34.57 6.50
N HIS A 26 -12.54 33.38 6.22
CA HIS A 26 -12.39 32.17 7.04
C HIS A 26 -11.09 31.40 6.78
N LEU A 27 -10.25 31.85 5.84
CA LEU A 27 -8.93 31.27 5.55
C LEU A 27 -7.84 32.34 5.77
N SER A 28 -7.90 33.00 6.93
CA SER A 28 -7.03 34.14 7.24
C SER A 28 -5.74 33.71 7.93
N GLN A 29 -5.83 32.68 8.78
CA GLN A 29 -4.71 32.14 9.56
C GLN A 29 -4.33 30.72 9.11
N PRO A 30 -3.05 30.31 9.25
CA PRO A 30 -2.58 28.98 8.85
C PRO A 30 -3.24 27.82 9.62
N THR A 31 -3.91 28.10 10.73
CA THR A 31 -4.64 27.13 11.55
C THR A 31 -6.12 27.01 11.19
N ASP A 32 -6.63 27.89 10.32
CA ASP A 32 -8.05 27.91 9.98
C ASP A 32 -8.41 26.68 9.12
N GLU A 33 -9.57 26.09 9.43
CA GLU A 33 -10.13 24.97 8.68
C GLU A 33 -11.58 25.32 8.31
N ILE A 34 -11.94 25.11 7.04
CA ILE A 34 -13.30 25.32 6.54
C ILE A 34 -13.86 24.04 5.94
N GLY A 35 -15.11 23.71 6.25
CA GLY A 35 -15.78 22.61 5.57
C GLY A 35 -15.99 22.91 4.09
N GLU A 36 -15.74 21.93 3.22
CA GLU A 36 -15.93 22.04 1.77
C GLU A 36 -17.33 22.56 1.41
N THR A 37 -18.37 21.99 2.01
CA THR A 37 -19.76 22.43 1.78
C THR A 37 -20.04 23.86 2.24
N ALA A 38 -19.33 24.34 3.26
CA ALA A 38 -19.43 25.72 3.74
C ALA A 38 -18.67 26.68 2.82
N LEU A 39 -17.48 26.27 2.35
CA LEU A 39 -16.69 27.02 1.37
C LEU A 39 -17.46 27.19 0.06
N ILE A 40 -18.06 26.12 -0.46
CA ILE A 40 -18.84 26.15 -1.70
C ILE A 40 -20.02 27.13 -1.58
N LYS A 41 -20.79 27.04 -0.48
CA LYS A 41 -21.92 27.96 -0.24
C LYS A 41 -21.47 29.41 -0.14
N TRP A 42 -20.34 29.67 0.50
CA TRP A 42 -19.81 31.02 0.64
C TRP A 42 -19.36 31.58 -0.71
N VAL A 43 -18.60 30.81 -1.50
CA VAL A 43 -18.17 31.21 -2.85
C VAL A 43 -19.37 31.45 -3.77
N GLU A 44 -20.40 30.60 -3.71
CA GLU A 44 -21.64 30.76 -4.49
C GLU A 44 -22.36 32.08 -4.18
N CYS A 45 -22.42 32.48 -2.90
CA CYS A 45 -23.02 33.75 -2.47
C CYS A 45 -22.19 34.98 -2.84
N GLU A 46 -20.88 34.94 -2.63
CA GLU A 46 -19.99 36.07 -2.90
C GLU A 46 -19.75 36.30 -4.38
N TYR A 47 -19.59 35.24 -5.17
CA TYR A 47 -19.46 35.34 -6.61
C TYR A 47 -20.71 36.00 -7.22
N LYS A 48 -21.91 35.53 -6.85
CA LYS A 48 -23.18 36.12 -7.27
C LYS A 48 -23.31 37.60 -6.89
N SER A 49 -22.77 38.00 -5.74
CA SER A 49 -22.81 39.39 -5.27
C SER A 49 -21.86 40.30 -6.05
N ARG A 50 -20.78 39.76 -6.63
CA ARG A 50 -19.75 40.51 -7.37
C ARG A 50 -19.99 40.58 -8.86
N THR A 51 -20.40 39.46 -9.47
CA THR A 51 -20.54 39.33 -10.94
C THR A 51 -22.00 39.34 -11.40
N GLY A 52 -22.96 39.17 -10.47
CA GLY A 52 -24.39 39.09 -10.78
C GLY A 52 -24.83 37.78 -11.46
N SER A 53 -23.90 36.87 -11.74
CA SER A 53 -24.16 35.57 -12.39
C SER A 53 -24.16 34.42 -11.37
N THR A 54 -24.86 33.34 -11.69
CA THR A 54 -24.89 32.11 -10.87
C THR A 54 -23.88 31.11 -11.41
N ILE A 55 -22.95 30.68 -10.57
CA ILE A 55 -21.94 29.67 -10.91
C ILE A 55 -22.43 28.26 -10.55
N LYS A 56 -22.01 27.24 -11.31
CA LYS A 56 -22.37 25.86 -10.99
C LYS A 56 -21.49 25.33 -9.87
N LYS A 57 -22.07 24.57 -8.93
CA LYS A 57 -21.32 23.93 -7.83
C LYS A 57 -20.18 23.02 -8.31
N GLN A 58 -20.34 22.41 -9.49
CA GLN A 58 -19.31 21.57 -10.12
C GLN A 58 -18.05 22.36 -10.48
N GLU A 59 -18.19 23.63 -10.90
CA GLU A 59 -17.07 24.48 -11.27
C GLU A 59 -16.28 24.92 -10.01
N ILE A 60 -16.99 25.25 -8.93
CA ILE A 60 -16.36 25.53 -7.62
C ILE A 60 -15.62 24.31 -7.11
N HIS A 61 -16.24 23.12 -7.22
CA HIS A 61 -15.62 21.87 -6.79
C HIS A 61 -14.37 21.55 -7.64
N GLY A 62 -14.44 21.74 -8.96
CA GLY A 62 -13.29 21.57 -9.86
C GLY A 62 -12.13 22.51 -9.49
N LEU A 63 -12.43 23.75 -9.12
CA LEU A 63 -11.42 24.70 -8.63
C LEU A 63 -10.80 24.25 -7.31
N ILE A 64 -11.61 23.85 -6.33
CA ILE A 64 -11.11 23.36 -5.04
C ILE A 64 -10.19 22.15 -5.24
N THR A 65 -10.59 21.20 -6.09
CA THR A 65 -9.77 20.04 -6.44
C THR A 65 -8.43 20.47 -7.07
N LYS A 66 -8.45 21.42 -8.01
CA LYS A 66 -7.23 21.94 -8.64
C LYS A 66 -6.30 22.62 -7.63
N LEU A 67 -6.86 23.40 -6.70
CA LEU A 67 -6.09 24.03 -5.62
C LEU A 67 -5.53 22.99 -4.63
N MET A 68 -6.21 21.86 -4.43
CA MET A 68 -5.65 20.76 -3.65
C MET A 68 -4.48 20.06 -4.36
N LEU A 69 -4.59 19.85 -5.67
CA LEU A 69 -3.53 19.24 -6.49
C LEU A 69 -2.26 20.09 -6.49
N GLU A 70 -2.39 21.41 -6.61
CA GLU A 70 -1.28 22.37 -6.54
C GLU A 70 -0.77 22.62 -5.10
N GLN A 71 -1.23 21.83 -4.13
CA GLN A 71 -0.95 21.97 -2.69
C GLN A 71 -1.23 23.38 -2.14
N VAL A 72 -2.20 24.08 -2.71
CA VAL A 72 -2.69 25.37 -2.21
C VAL A 72 -3.64 25.14 -1.02
N LEU A 73 -4.47 24.10 -1.10
CA LEU A 73 -5.32 23.64 0.00
C LEU A 73 -4.96 22.20 0.37
N VAL A 74 -5.04 21.87 1.66
CA VAL A 74 -4.93 20.49 2.15
C VAL A 74 -6.29 20.04 2.67
N GLY A 75 -6.77 18.91 2.16
CA GLY A 75 -8.03 18.31 2.60
C GLY A 75 -7.82 17.26 3.69
N LYS A 76 -8.57 17.35 4.79
CA LYS A 76 -8.72 16.30 5.81
C LYS A 76 -10.15 15.78 5.81
N ARG A 77 -10.34 14.47 5.67
CA ARG A 77 -11.67 13.85 5.74
C ARG A 77 -12.00 13.42 7.16
N TYR A 78 -13.18 13.83 7.64
CA TYR A 78 -13.78 13.38 8.89
C TYR A 78 -15.13 12.75 8.57
N GLY A 79 -15.14 11.41 8.43
CA GLY A 79 -16.30 10.66 7.96
C GLY A 79 -16.72 11.08 6.55
N GLN A 80 -17.95 11.56 6.40
CA GLN A 80 -18.48 12.05 5.12
C GLN A 80 -18.16 13.53 4.82
N LYS A 81 -17.45 14.24 5.72
CA LYS A 81 -17.17 15.68 5.58
C LYS A 81 -15.70 15.92 5.25
N LEU A 82 -15.44 16.78 4.27
CA LEU A 82 -14.09 17.27 3.94
C LEU A 82 -13.86 18.64 4.60
N LEU A 83 -12.78 18.75 5.38
CA LEU A 83 -12.25 20.02 5.88
C LEU A 83 -11.06 20.44 5.03
N LEU A 84 -11.02 21.70 4.65
CA LEU A 84 -9.98 22.31 3.83
C LEU A 84 -9.17 23.26 4.69
N LYS A 85 -7.84 23.14 4.60
CA LYS A 85 -6.87 23.95 5.33
C LYS A 85 -5.95 24.68 4.32
N PRO A 86 -5.67 25.98 4.51
CA PRO A 86 -4.77 26.72 3.62
C PRO A 86 -3.31 26.35 3.88
N THR A 87 -2.51 26.20 2.82
CA THR A 87 -1.06 25.97 2.92
C THR A 87 -0.28 27.27 2.73
N HIS A 88 1.05 27.19 2.76
CA HIS A 88 1.91 28.32 2.42
C HIS A 88 1.66 28.83 0.99
N ASN A 89 1.41 27.95 0.02
CA ASN A 89 1.12 28.33 -1.37
C ASN A 89 -0.20 29.11 -1.53
N TYR A 90 -1.18 28.93 -0.63
CA TYR A 90 -2.39 29.76 -0.57
C TYR A 90 -2.10 31.22 -0.29
N TYR A 91 -1.25 31.47 0.69
CA TYR A 91 -0.88 32.83 1.06
C TYR A 91 -0.02 33.50 -0.02
N LEU A 92 0.87 32.75 -0.66
CA LEU A 92 1.63 33.24 -1.82
C LEU A 92 0.71 33.66 -2.96
N LEU A 93 -0.29 32.83 -3.32
CA LEU A 93 -1.27 33.17 -4.35
C LEU A 93 -2.15 34.36 -3.97
N ARG A 94 -2.57 34.45 -2.70
CA ARG A 94 -3.37 35.58 -2.19
C ARG A 94 -2.60 36.88 -2.27
N ASP A 95 -1.31 36.85 -1.95
CA ASP A 95 -0.44 38.03 -1.91
C ASP A 95 0.19 38.34 -3.29
N GLY A 96 -0.21 37.63 -4.35
CA GLY A 96 0.24 37.85 -5.73
C GLY A 96 1.67 37.37 -6.02
N GLN A 97 2.22 36.51 -5.15
CA GLN A 97 3.56 35.94 -5.29
C GLN A 97 3.54 34.58 -6.02
N PRO A 98 4.61 34.23 -6.74
CA PRO A 98 4.71 32.93 -7.39
C PRO A 98 4.74 31.81 -6.35
N MET A 99 4.04 30.71 -6.65
CA MET A 99 4.02 29.52 -5.79
C MET A 99 5.41 28.89 -5.68
N ILE A 100 5.72 28.32 -4.52
CA ILE A 100 6.92 27.48 -4.38
C ILE A 100 6.59 26.13 -5.01
N GLN A 101 7.08 25.92 -6.22
CA GLN A 101 7.04 24.62 -6.88
C GLN A 101 8.00 23.68 -6.16
N ARG A 102 7.56 22.45 -5.88
CA ARG A 102 8.52 21.38 -5.67
C ARG A 102 9.32 21.29 -6.96
N ASN A 103 10.65 21.32 -6.87
CA ASN A 103 11.45 20.76 -7.95
C ASN A 103 10.86 19.38 -8.20
N ARG A 104 10.22 19.15 -9.36
CA ARG A 104 10.17 17.82 -9.94
C ARG A 104 11.62 17.45 -10.07
N ALA A 105 12.17 16.77 -9.06
CA ALA A 105 13.46 16.18 -9.20
C ALA A 105 13.29 15.27 -10.41
N LYS A 106 13.86 15.68 -11.54
CA LYS A 106 14.23 14.76 -12.59
C LYS A 106 15.31 13.88 -11.98
N THR A 107 14.93 13.03 -11.04
CA THR A 107 15.74 11.91 -10.66
C THR A 107 15.54 10.96 -11.82
N GLN A 108 16.40 11.12 -12.83
CA GLN A 108 16.83 9.98 -13.61
C GLN A 108 17.45 8.99 -12.61
N VAL A 109 16.61 8.23 -11.90
CA VAL A 109 17.00 6.89 -11.50
C VAL A 109 16.56 6.03 -12.67
N SER A 110 17.33 6.15 -13.75
CA SER A 110 17.30 5.13 -14.77
C SER A 110 17.86 3.87 -14.12
N LEU A 111 16.96 2.99 -13.66
CA LEU A 111 17.33 1.64 -13.23
C LEU A 111 17.79 0.78 -14.44
N PHE A 112 17.67 1.33 -15.65
CA PHE A 112 18.10 0.76 -16.92
C PHE A 112 18.81 1.82 -17.77
N GLU A 113 19.92 2.38 -17.29
CA GLU A 113 20.82 3.14 -18.16
C GLU A 113 21.73 2.16 -18.93
N ASP A 114 21.41 2.04 -20.22
CA ASP A 114 22.18 1.57 -21.37
C ASP A 114 23.12 0.35 -21.27
N ASP A 115 22.81 -0.62 -22.13
CA ASP A 115 23.75 -1.48 -22.87
C ASP A 115 24.70 -2.39 -22.06
N ARG A 116 24.16 -3.52 -21.58
CA ARG A 116 24.72 -4.87 -21.82
C ARG A 116 23.96 -6.04 -21.19
N GLU A 117 23.19 -5.83 -20.13
CA GLU A 117 22.57 -6.96 -19.40
C GLU A 117 21.34 -7.59 -20.07
N CYS A 118 20.54 -6.81 -20.82
CA CYS A 118 19.45 -7.40 -21.61
C CYS A 118 19.94 -8.42 -22.65
N SER A 119 21.20 -8.32 -23.10
CA SER A 119 21.77 -9.28 -24.06
C SER A 119 22.12 -10.65 -23.46
N LEU A 120 22.31 -10.74 -22.13
CA LEU A 120 22.65 -11.99 -21.45
C LEU A 120 21.41 -12.84 -21.15
N ILE A 121 20.28 -12.19 -20.84
CA ILE A 121 19.00 -12.86 -20.61
C ILE A 121 18.41 -13.39 -21.93
N TRP A 122 18.68 -12.71 -23.04
CA TRP A 122 18.14 -13.10 -24.35
C TRP A 122 18.93 -14.23 -25.01
N LYS A 123 20.22 -14.40 -24.68
CA LYS A 123 21.06 -15.49 -25.22
C LYS A 123 20.79 -16.86 -24.59
N THR A 124 20.35 -16.89 -23.34
CA THR A 124 20.02 -18.13 -22.64
C THR A 124 18.74 -18.77 -23.16
N ALA A 125 17.77 -17.97 -23.63
CA ALA A 125 16.54 -18.47 -24.22
C ALA A 125 16.68 -18.87 -25.71
N SER A 126 17.60 -18.26 -26.46
CA SER A 126 17.73 -18.47 -27.92
C SER A 126 18.65 -19.64 -28.32
N SER A 127 19.25 -20.35 -27.37
CA SER A 127 20.25 -21.41 -27.66
C SER A 127 19.69 -22.83 -27.67
N GLU A 128 18.39 -23.02 -27.39
CA GLU A 128 17.77 -24.35 -27.30
C GLU A 128 16.59 -24.56 -28.26
N VAL A 129 16.52 -23.89 -29.40
CA VAL A 129 15.62 -24.37 -30.47
C VAL A 129 16.23 -24.06 -31.83
N ASN A 130 16.91 -25.04 -32.41
CA ASN A 130 16.86 -25.40 -33.85
C ASN A 130 17.92 -26.45 -34.18
N GLU A 131 17.48 -27.69 -34.43
CA GLU A 131 17.70 -28.43 -35.69
C GLU A 131 17.25 -29.90 -35.54
N ALA A 132 16.24 -30.31 -36.32
CA ALA A 132 16.20 -31.54 -37.13
C ALA A 132 14.77 -32.14 -37.27
N GLU A 133 14.25 -31.98 -38.49
CA GLU A 133 13.40 -32.85 -39.30
C GLU A 133 12.53 -33.99 -38.70
N LYS A 134 11.23 -33.91 -39.02
CA LYS A 134 10.35 -34.95 -39.59
C LYS A 134 10.78 -36.42 -39.43
N ASP A 135 10.03 -37.20 -38.65
CA ASP A 135 9.25 -38.33 -39.17
C ASP A 135 8.14 -38.80 -38.20
N ARG A 136 7.12 -39.45 -38.76
CA ARG A 136 5.92 -39.95 -38.08
C ARG A 136 6.23 -41.19 -37.23
N THR A 137 5.64 -41.30 -36.03
CA THR A 137 4.81 -42.44 -35.54
C THR A 137 4.55 -42.39 -34.03
N ASP A 138 3.31 -42.72 -33.65
CA ASP A 138 2.77 -43.22 -32.38
C ASP A 138 3.15 -42.52 -31.06
N VAL A 139 2.23 -41.68 -30.58
CA VAL A 139 2.24 -41.11 -29.23
C VAL A 139 1.76 -42.18 -28.26
N ASP A 140 2.70 -42.79 -27.53
CA ASP A 140 2.44 -43.57 -26.33
C ASP A 140 2.17 -42.60 -25.17
N GLU A 141 0.94 -42.64 -24.64
CA GLU A 141 0.34 -41.72 -23.66
C GLU A 141 0.94 -41.82 -22.24
N ARG A 142 2.17 -42.31 -22.08
CA ARG A 142 2.76 -42.62 -20.76
C ARG A 142 4.23 -42.25 -20.64
N SER A 143 4.59 -40.97 -20.77
CA SER A 143 5.89 -40.51 -20.21
C SER A 143 6.05 -38.98 -20.08
N ILE A 144 5.03 -38.25 -19.62
CA ILE A 144 5.26 -36.87 -19.12
C ILE A 144 4.82 -36.81 -17.65
N LEU A 145 5.66 -37.39 -16.81
CA LEU A 145 5.70 -37.14 -15.37
C LEU A 145 7.15 -36.79 -15.04
N SER A 146 7.51 -35.52 -15.15
CA SER A 146 8.63 -34.95 -14.41
C SER A 146 8.57 -33.42 -14.43
N GLN A 147 8.39 -32.89 -13.22
CA GLN A 147 8.43 -31.47 -12.78
C GLN A 147 7.13 -30.66 -12.95
N PRO A 148 6.55 -30.14 -11.84
CA PRO A 148 5.49 -29.16 -11.93
C PRO A 148 6.15 -27.83 -12.30
N ILE A 149 6.21 -27.52 -13.59
CA ILE A 149 6.39 -26.13 -14.04
C ILE A 149 5.23 -25.38 -13.42
N SER A 150 5.52 -24.47 -12.50
CA SER A 150 4.45 -23.77 -11.82
C SER A 150 3.74 -22.88 -12.87
N ASN A 151 2.42 -23.00 -12.98
CA ASN A 151 1.65 -22.30 -14.01
C ASN A 151 1.83 -20.76 -13.97
N HIS A 152 2.33 -20.20 -12.85
CA HIS A 152 2.61 -18.78 -12.72
C HIS A 152 3.88 -18.32 -13.48
N GLU A 153 4.88 -19.19 -13.68
CA GLU A 153 6.04 -18.87 -14.51
C GLU A 153 5.67 -18.75 -15.99
N ILE A 154 4.71 -19.56 -16.45
CA ILE A 154 4.21 -19.51 -17.83
C ILE A 154 3.48 -18.18 -18.07
N LEU A 155 2.58 -17.78 -17.16
CA LEU A 155 1.85 -16.52 -17.27
C LEU A 155 2.81 -15.31 -17.16
N TYR A 156 3.80 -15.37 -16.27
CA TYR A 156 4.84 -14.35 -16.17
C TYR A 156 5.64 -14.20 -17.47
N ASN A 157 6.03 -15.31 -18.11
CA ASN A 157 6.74 -15.29 -19.38
C ASN A 157 5.88 -14.73 -20.52
N HIS A 158 4.59 -15.07 -20.56
CA HIS A 158 3.64 -14.49 -21.50
C HIS A 158 3.47 -12.99 -21.29
N LEU A 159 3.33 -12.53 -20.04
CA LEU A 159 3.28 -11.10 -19.72
C LEU A 159 4.54 -10.38 -20.19
N LEU A 160 5.73 -10.93 -19.93
CA LEU A 160 6.98 -10.36 -20.44
C LEU A 160 6.99 -10.25 -21.97
N GLU A 161 6.46 -11.25 -22.68
CA GLU A 161 6.37 -11.23 -24.14
C GLU A 161 5.38 -10.16 -24.64
N TYR A 162 4.21 -10.03 -24.01
CA TYR A 162 3.25 -8.96 -24.33
C TYR A 162 3.84 -7.58 -24.07
N MET A 163 4.49 -7.37 -22.93
CA MET A 163 5.09 -6.07 -22.58
C MET A 163 6.23 -5.68 -23.51
N ARG A 164 6.94 -6.63 -24.13
CA ARG A 164 7.97 -6.34 -25.16
C ARG A 164 7.36 -5.71 -26.41
N HIS A 165 6.15 -6.11 -26.78
CA HIS A 165 5.45 -5.65 -27.98
C HIS A 165 4.51 -4.47 -27.69
N TYR A 166 4.26 -4.16 -26.42
CA TYR A 166 3.47 -3.00 -26.01
C TYR A 166 4.13 -1.68 -26.45
N ASN A 167 3.35 -0.86 -27.15
CA ASN A 167 3.77 0.44 -27.67
C ASN A 167 2.76 1.56 -27.30
N GLY A 168 2.01 1.37 -26.21
CA GLY A 168 1.12 2.40 -25.66
C GLY A 168 1.88 3.59 -25.09
N GLN A 169 1.14 4.66 -24.77
CA GLN A 169 1.70 5.94 -24.33
C GLN A 169 2.45 5.81 -23.00
N ASP A 170 2.02 4.90 -22.13
CA ASP A 170 2.54 4.72 -20.77
C ASP A 170 3.45 3.47 -20.63
N LYS A 171 4.17 3.12 -21.71
CA LYS A 171 5.11 1.99 -21.74
C LYS A 171 6.10 1.98 -20.58
N ASP A 172 6.52 3.17 -20.12
CA ASP A 172 7.43 3.32 -18.99
C ASP A 172 6.84 2.90 -17.65
N LEU A 173 5.51 2.95 -17.48
CA LEU A 173 4.82 2.45 -16.29
C LEU A 173 4.52 0.96 -16.45
N VAL A 174 3.97 0.59 -17.60
CA VAL A 174 3.50 -0.77 -17.88
C VAL A 174 4.62 -1.81 -17.83
N LYS A 175 5.89 -1.42 -18.07
CA LYS A 175 7.06 -2.32 -17.93
C LYS A 175 7.21 -2.94 -16.53
N TYR A 176 6.66 -2.33 -15.48
CA TYR A 176 6.72 -2.85 -14.11
C TYR A 176 5.70 -3.95 -13.84
N PHE A 177 4.70 -4.11 -14.70
CA PHE A 177 3.59 -5.04 -14.49
C PHE A 177 4.04 -6.49 -14.24
N PRO A 178 4.95 -7.10 -15.03
CA PRO A 178 5.39 -8.47 -14.77
C PRO A 178 6.05 -8.64 -13.39
N ALA A 179 6.86 -7.65 -12.98
CA ALA A 179 7.53 -7.68 -11.68
C ALA A 179 6.52 -7.59 -10.52
N PHE A 180 5.52 -6.74 -10.65
CA PHE A 180 4.47 -6.54 -9.65
C PHE A 180 3.53 -7.75 -9.60
N PHE A 181 3.21 -8.34 -10.74
CA PHE A 181 2.47 -9.60 -10.83
C PHE A 181 3.24 -10.73 -10.10
N SER A 182 4.55 -10.85 -10.35
CA SER A 182 5.40 -11.83 -9.65
C SER A 182 5.45 -11.60 -8.14
N LEU A 183 5.56 -10.34 -7.69
CA LEU A 183 5.49 -10.00 -6.26
C LEU A 183 4.18 -10.46 -5.64
N ALA A 184 3.04 -10.21 -6.30
CA ALA A 184 1.74 -10.66 -5.82
C ALA A 184 1.66 -12.20 -5.74
N CYS A 185 2.16 -12.92 -6.75
CA CYS A 185 2.25 -14.39 -6.69
C CYS A 185 3.15 -14.89 -5.54
N ASN A 186 4.29 -14.23 -5.28
CA ASN A 186 5.18 -14.60 -4.19
C ASN A 186 4.47 -14.42 -2.83
N ILE A 187 3.86 -13.25 -2.59
CA ILE A 187 3.10 -12.97 -1.36
C ILE A 187 1.94 -13.95 -1.17
N LEU A 188 1.23 -14.31 -2.24
CA LEU A 188 0.14 -15.28 -2.15
C LEU A 188 0.62 -16.64 -1.62
N ASN A 189 1.81 -17.06 -2.04
CA ASN A 189 2.44 -18.32 -1.63
C ASN A 189 3.23 -18.21 -0.32
N ASP A 190 3.40 -17.01 0.23
CA ASP A 190 4.06 -16.81 1.51
C ASP A 190 3.21 -17.39 2.66
N LYS A 191 3.86 -18.14 3.55
CA LYS A 191 3.24 -18.71 4.76
C LYS A 191 2.99 -17.68 5.85
N TYR A 192 3.71 -16.55 5.81
CA TYR A 192 3.56 -15.44 6.76
C TYR A 192 2.50 -14.43 6.32
N ALA A 193 2.01 -14.52 5.08
CA ALA A 193 0.86 -13.75 4.65
C ALA A 193 -0.42 -14.27 5.34
N ASP A 194 -1.13 -13.38 6.03
CA ASP A 194 -2.41 -13.71 6.65
C ASP A 194 -3.53 -13.87 5.61
N TRP A 195 -4.66 -14.44 6.03
CA TRP A 195 -5.79 -14.68 5.13
C TRP A 195 -6.34 -13.39 4.52
N HIS A 196 -6.32 -12.28 5.27
CA HIS A 196 -6.77 -10.97 4.81
C HIS A 196 -5.91 -10.48 3.64
N THR A 197 -4.59 -10.54 3.78
CA THR A 197 -3.62 -10.23 2.73
C THR A 197 -3.78 -11.15 1.53
N LYS A 198 -3.96 -12.46 1.75
CA LYS A 198 -4.17 -13.42 0.66
C LYS A 198 -5.44 -13.12 -0.13
N ILE A 199 -6.52 -12.66 0.51
CA ILE A 199 -7.75 -12.25 -0.20
C ILE A 199 -7.49 -10.99 -1.04
N LEU A 200 -6.84 -9.97 -0.48
CA LEU A 200 -6.50 -8.75 -1.24
C LEU A 200 -5.71 -9.10 -2.50
N ILE A 201 -4.66 -9.92 -2.35
CA ILE A 201 -3.81 -10.36 -3.46
C ILE A 201 -4.60 -11.22 -4.46
N SER A 202 -5.42 -12.16 -3.99
CA SER A 202 -6.24 -13.00 -4.87
C SER A 202 -7.24 -12.17 -5.68
N SER A 203 -7.82 -11.13 -5.08
CA SER A 203 -8.70 -10.20 -5.78
C SER A 203 -7.95 -9.42 -6.88
N ALA A 204 -6.74 -8.91 -6.60
CA ALA A 204 -5.93 -8.21 -7.60
C ALA A 204 -5.49 -9.15 -8.73
N LEU A 205 -4.96 -10.33 -8.41
CA LEU A 205 -4.59 -11.32 -9.42
C LEU A 205 -5.80 -11.80 -10.24
N GLY A 206 -6.97 -11.90 -9.61
CA GLY A 206 -8.23 -12.21 -10.28
C GLY A 206 -8.63 -11.16 -11.30
N TYR A 207 -8.36 -9.87 -11.03
CA TYR A 207 -8.55 -8.79 -11.99
C TYR A 207 -7.69 -9.02 -13.23
N CYS A 208 -6.38 -9.21 -13.04
CA CYS A 208 -5.40 -9.37 -14.13
C CYS A 208 -5.60 -10.59 -15.04
N VAL A 209 -6.54 -11.48 -14.72
CA VAL A 209 -6.82 -12.71 -15.47
C VAL A 209 -8.26 -12.71 -16.02
N LEU A 210 -9.09 -11.72 -15.66
CA LEU A 210 -10.52 -11.73 -15.95
C LEU A 210 -10.83 -11.51 -17.44
N GLY A 211 -9.91 -10.88 -18.19
CA GLY A 211 -9.95 -10.66 -19.64
C GLY A 211 -10.98 -9.64 -20.13
N ASP A 212 -12.03 -9.38 -19.35
CA ASP A 212 -12.91 -8.21 -19.49
C ASP A 212 -12.40 -7.12 -18.54
N ASP A 213 -11.45 -6.30 -18.97
CA ASP A 213 -10.91 -5.23 -18.13
C ASP A 213 -11.74 -3.94 -18.21
N VAL A 214 -11.67 -3.10 -17.17
CA VAL A 214 -12.37 -1.80 -17.16
C VAL A 214 -11.74 -0.87 -18.19
N ILE A 215 -10.41 -0.91 -18.31
CA ILE A 215 -9.68 -0.30 -19.40
C ILE A 215 -9.23 -1.44 -20.32
N SER A 216 -9.71 -1.46 -21.56
CA SER A 216 -9.37 -2.53 -22.48
C SER A 216 -7.88 -2.53 -22.83
N ASP A 217 -7.27 -3.71 -22.80
CA ASP A 217 -5.86 -3.98 -23.16
C ASP A 217 -5.45 -3.44 -24.52
N ASP A 218 -6.37 -3.42 -25.48
CA ASP A 218 -6.13 -2.98 -26.87
C ASP A 218 -6.03 -1.44 -27.02
N THR A 219 -6.16 -0.71 -25.91
CA THR A 219 -6.10 0.77 -25.89
C THR A 219 -4.72 1.28 -25.53
N GLU A 220 -4.47 2.57 -25.78
CA GLU A 220 -3.21 3.24 -25.43
C GLU A 220 -2.90 3.28 -23.92
N PHE A 221 -3.91 2.97 -23.09
CA PHE A 221 -3.87 2.92 -21.62
C PHE A 221 -4.03 1.49 -21.06
N GLY A 222 -4.00 0.46 -21.91
CA GLY A 222 -4.13 -0.94 -21.47
C GLY A 222 -3.11 -1.32 -20.40
N TYR A 223 -3.48 -2.26 -19.51
CA TYR A 223 -2.70 -2.73 -18.36
C TYR A 223 -2.45 -1.71 -17.22
N LEU A 224 -2.87 -0.44 -17.37
CA LEU A 224 -2.70 0.55 -16.30
C LEU A 224 -3.63 0.31 -15.13
N ASP A 225 -4.81 -0.23 -15.38
CA ASP A 225 -5.76 -0.66 -14.36
C ASP A 225 -5.26 -1.89 -13.59
N ASP A 226 -4.61 -2.84 -14.27
CA ASP A 226 -3.89 -3.95 -13.64
C ASP A 226 -2.79 -3.47 -12.70
N LEU A 227 -1.96 -2.55 -13.19
CA LEU A 227 -0.87 -2.00 -12.39
C LEU A 227 -1.42 -1.18 -11.22
N TYR A 228 -2.49 -0.41 -11.45
CA TYR A 228 -3.19 0.32 -10.40
C TYR A 228 -3.70 -0.59 -9.29
N ILE A 229 -4.38 -1.70 -9.64
CA ILE A 229 -4.98 -2.57 -8.62
C ILE A 229 -3.92 -3.33 -7.82
N LEU A 230 -2.82 -3.75 -8.45
CA LEU A 230 -1.68 -4.34 -7.76
C LEU A 230 -1.05 -3.35 -6.79
N CYS A 231 -0.78 -2.12 -7.24
CA CYS A 231 -0.24 -1.06 -6.39
C CYS A 231 -1.18 -0.72 -5.23
N TYR A 232 -2.50 -0.67 -5.49
CA TYR A 232 -3.50 -0.45 -4.46
C TYR A 232 -3.37 -1.50 -3.35
N VAL A 233 -3.33 -2.78 -3.72
CA VAL A 233 -3.22 -3.87 -2.75
C VAL A 233 -1.90 -3.82 -1.97
N PHE A 234 -0.77 -3.55 -2.63
CA PHE A 234 0.52 -3.43 -1.93
C PHE A 234 0.52 -2.31 -0.88
N ARG A 235 -0.11 -1.16 -1.19
CA ARG A 235 -0.27 -0.07 -0.21
C ARG A 235 -1.17 -0.45 0.96
N GLU A 236 -2.20 -1.25 0.73
CA GLU A 236 -3.05 -1.74 1.82
C GLU A 236 -2.30 -2.75 2.70
N ILE A 237 -1.44 -3.58 2.10
CA ILE A 237 -0.53 -4.47 2.84
C ILE A 237 0.43 -3.66 3.70
N GLU A 238 1.08 -2.62 3.18
CA GLU A 238 1.97 -1.75 3.98
C GLU A 238 1.28 -1.08 5.17
N ARG A 239 -0.02 -0.78 5.03
CA ARG A 239 -0.80 -0.12 6.08
C ARG A 239 -1.22 -1.09 7.18
N HIS A 240 -1.57 -2.32 6.82
CA HIS A 240 -2.30 -3.24 7.70
C HIS A 240 -1.53 -4.50 8.09
N ALA A 241 -0.51 -4.87 7.32
CA ALA A 241 0.38 -6.01 7.53
C ALA A 241 1.83 -5.54 7.77
N SER A 242 2.74 -6.48 8.01
CA SER A 242 4.16 -6.17 8.20
C SER A 242 4.77 -5.64 6.90
N PRO A 243 5.45 -4.48 6.91
CA PRO A 243 6.16 -3.97 5.73
C PRO A 243 7.20 -4.94 5.17
N ALA A 244 7.83 -5.74 6.05
CA ALA A 244 8.80 -6.76 5.66
C ALA A 244 8.22 -7.78 4.66
N LEU A 245 6.90 -7.98 4.64
CA LEU A 245 6.25 -8.89 3.69
C LEU A 245 6.50 -8.49 2.23
N LEU A 246 6.58 -7.18 1.94
CA LEU A 246 6.93 -6.73 0.60
C LEU A 246 8.42 -6.91 0.31
N ASP A 247 9.28 -6.53 1.26
CA ASP A 247 10.73 -6.64 1.13
C ASP A 247 11.18 -8.09 0.91
N ASP A 248 10.67 -9.03 1.71
CA ASP A 248 11.04 -10.45 1.69
C ASP A 248 10.61 -11.15 0.39
N ASN A 249 9.56 -10.63 -0.26
CA ASN A 249 9.01 -11.20 -1.49
C ASN A 249 9.45 -10.46 -2.76
N TRP A 250 10.20 -9.36 -2.62
CA TRP A 250 10.70 -8.56 -3.74
C TRP A 250 12.08 -9.03 -4.21
N LYS A 251 12.17 -9.43 -5.48
CA LYS A 251 13.40 -10.03 -6.06
C LYS A 251 14.27 -9.04 -6.84
N TYR A 252 13.85 -7.79 -6.97
CA TYR A 252 14.50 -6.81 -7.85
C TYR A 252 15.25 -5.76 -7.02
N PRO A 253 16.30 -5.14 -7.59
CA PRO A 253 16.99 -4.05 -6.91
C PRO A 253 16.07 -2.83 -6.76
N GLY A 254 16.24 -2.10 -5.66
CA GLY A 254 15.53 -0.85 -5.37
C GLY A 254 14.58 -0.94 -4.18
N ASN A 255 14.08 0.21 -3.76
CA ASN A 255 13.13 0.32 -2.65
C ASN A 255 11.70 0.08 -3.17
N ILE A 256 11.13 -1.08 -2.83
CA ILE A 256 9.78 -1.46 -3.30
C ILE A 256 8.71 -0.49 -2.79
N HIS A 257 8.85 0.04 -1.58
CA HIS A 257 7.87 0.96 -0.99
C HIS A 257 7.78 2.29 -1.75
N GLU A 258 8.93 2.85 -2.12
CA GLU A 258 8.99 4.08 -2.92
C GLU A 258 8.43 3.84 -4.33
N LEU A 259 8.80 2.72 -4.94
CA LEU A 259 8.34 2.33 -6.27
C LEU A 259 6.82 2.12 -6.31
N VAL A 260 6.25 1.39 -5.33
CA VAL A 260 4.80 1.21 -5.21
C VAL A 260 4.08 2.54 -5.04
N ALA A 261 4.61 3.45 -4.23
CA ALA A 261 4.01 4.76 -4.02
C ALA A 261 4.03 5.63 -5.30
N GLU A 262 5.13 5.61 -6.05
CA GLU A 262 5.30 6.32 -7.32
C GLU A 262 4.35 5.77 -8.39
N ILE A 263 4.44 4.48 -8.67
CA ILE A 263 3.62 3.83 -9.71
C ILE A 263 2.14 3.91 -9.37
N TYR A 264 1.75 3.80 -8.09
CA TYR A 264 0.37 4.06 -7.68
C TYR A 264 -0.10 5.46 -8.06
N GLN A 265 0.73 6.48 -7.79
CA GLN A 265 0.37 7.86 -8.05
C GLN A 265 0.21 8.12 -9.54
N ASP A 266 1.13 7.61 -10.35
CA ASP A 266 1.14 7.80 -11.80
C ASP A 266 -0.01 7.04 -12.47
N THR A 267 -0.23 5.77 -12.10
CA THR A 267 -1.38 4.98 -12.58
C THR A 267 -2.70 5.61 -12.15
N TYR A 268 -2.81 6.11 -10.92
CA TYR A 268 -4.03 6.77 -10.44
C TYR A 268 -4.35 8.07 -11.21
N ILE A 269 -3.34 8.83 -11.65
CA ILE A 269 -3.53 10.03 -12.49
C ILE A 269 -4.16 9.68 -13.83
N VAL A 270 -3.90 8.50 -14.38
CA VAL A 270 -4.50 8.06 -15.65
C VAL A 270 -5.87 7.42 -15.41
N VAL A 271 -5.95 6.52 -14.43
CA VAL A 271 -7.13 5.69 -14.17
C VAL A 271 -8.29 6.48 -13.54
N GLN A 272 -8.02 7.50 -12.71
CA GLN A 272 -8.97 8.43 -12.06
C GLN A 272 -10.42 7.92 -11.88
N ASP A 273 -11.28 8.20 -12.87
CA ASP A 273 -12.71 7.93 -12.83
C ASP A 273 -13.03 6.42 -12.78
N TYR A 274 -12.18 5.59 -13.40
CA TYR A 274 -12.29 4.14 -13.43
C TYR A 274 -11.79 3.48 -12.14
N ALA A 275 -11.02 4.17 -11.30
CA ALA A 275 -10.45 3.60 -10.07
C ALA A 275 -11.52 3.00 -9.15
N CYS A 276 -12.66 3.70 -9.02
CA CYS A 276 -13.79 3.22 -8.24
C CYS A 276 -14.44 1.96 -8.84
N GLU A 277 -14.46 1.85 -10.16
CA GLU A 277 -15.06 0.73 -10.90
C GLU A 277 -14.16 -0.50 -10.82
N ILE A 278 -12.85 -0.33 -11.01
CA ILE A 278 -11.84 -1.40 -10.87
C ILE A 278 -11.92 -2.05 -9.48
N LEU A 279 -11.88 -1.23 -8.42
CA LEU A 279 -12.01 -1.74 -7.06
C LEU A 279 -13.39 -2.35 -6.77
N HIS A 280 -14.44 -1.88 -7.45
CA HIS A 280 -15.77 -2.45 -7.29
C HIS A 280 -15.89 -3.82 -7.95
N LYS A 281 -15.26 -4.01 -9.11
CA LYS A 281 -15.30 -5.24 -9.91
C LYS A 281 -14.82 -6.46 -9.15
N VAL A 282 -13.78 -6.30 -8.32
CA VAL A 282 -13.23 -7.38 -7.49
C VAL A 282 -13.65 -7.31 -6.02
N GLY A 283 -14.60 -6.44 -5.68
CA GLY A 283 -15.15 -6.32 -4.32
C GLY A 283 -14.27 -5.58 -3.32
N LEU A 284 -13.07 -5.12 -3.71
CA LEU A 284 -12.13 -4.43 -2.83
C LEU A 284 -12.65 -3.07 -2.31
N ARG A 285 -13.54 -2.39 -3.06
CA ARG A 285 -14.07 -1.08 -2.68
C ARG A 285 -14.69 -1.02 -1.28
N LYS A 286 -15.35 -2.10 -0.85
CA LYS A 286 -15.96 -2.20 0.49
C LYS A 286 -15.25 -3.18 1.40
N PHE A 287 -14.23 -3.87 0.91
CA PHE A 287 -13.52 -4.87 1.70
C PHE A 287 -12.91 -4.24 2.96
N ASN A 288 -12.34 -3.03 2.83
CA ASN A 288 -11.80 -2.27 3.96
C ASN A 288 -12.86 -1.79 4.98
N GLN A 289 -14.16 -1.94 4.68
CA GLN A 289 -15.25 -1.63 5.61
C GLN A 289 -15.66 -2.85 6.44
N LEU A 290 -15.05 -4.02 6.20
CA LEU A 290 -15.23 -5.19 7.06
C LEU A 290 -14.49 -4.93 8.37
N ASP A 291 -15.23 -4.45 9.37
CA ASP A 291 -14.75 -4.24 10.73
C ASP A 291 -14.52 -5.60 11.41
N LEU A 292 -13.34 -6.17 11.19
CA LEU A 292 -12.82 -7.25 12.01
C LEU A 292 -11.87 -6.63 13.04
N GLU A 293 -12.15 -6.83 14.32
CA GLU A 293 -11.37 -6.23 15.41
C GLU A 293 -9.88 -6.60 15.33
N GLU A 294 -9.57 -7.80 14.84
CA GLU A 294 -8.21 -8.30 14.60
C GLU A 294 -7.47 -7.49 13.52
N TYR A 295 -8.21 -6.91 12.57
CA TYR A 295 -7.66 -6.18 11.42
C TYR A 295 -7.84 -4.67 11.54
N ALA A 296 -8.53 -4.20 12.58
CA ALA A 296 -8.74 -2.80 12.84
C ALA A 296 -7.43 -2.06 13.16
N GLY A 297 -7.30 -0.86 12.61
CA GLY A 297 -6.11 -0.02 12.77
C GLY A 297 -4.94 -0.38 11.85
N THR A 298 -3.90 0.45 11.91
CA THR A 298 -2.67 0.25 11.15
C THR A 298 -1.74 -0.76 11.81
N TYR A 299 -0.81 -1.35 11.06
CA TYR A 299 0.15 -2.29 11.60
C TYR A 299 0.89 -1.77 12.85
N PRO A 300 1.41 -0.52 12.90
CA PRO A 300 1.99 0.03 14.12
C PRO A 300 1.03 0.08 15.32
N GLN A 301 -0.26 0.33 15.09
CA GLN A 301 -1.28 0.33 16.15
C GLN A 301 -1.53 -1.08 16.66
N LYS A 302 -1.60 -2.07 15.76
CA LYS A 302 -1.73 -3.49 16.14
C LYS A 302 -0.54 -3.96 16.98
N VAL A 303 0.68 -3.62 16.55
CA VAL A 303 1.92 -3.92 17.29
C VAL A 303 1.89 -3.26 18.69
N ALA A 304 1.44 -2.01 18.78
CA ALA A 304 1.30 -1.33 20.07
C ALA A 304 0.25 -2.00 20.99
N LYS A 305 -0.91 -2.40 20.44
CA LYS A 305 -1.96 -3.14 21.16
C LYS A 305 -1.41 -4.46 21.70
N LEU A 306 -0.76 -5.27 20.86
CA LEU A 306 -0.13 -6.53 21.27
C LEU A 306 0.94 -6.33 22.35
N ALA A 307 1.76 -5.28 22.23
CA ALA A 307 2.76 -4.94 23.24
C ALA A 307 2.12 -4.52 24.59
N GLN A 308 0.95 -3.89 24.57
CA GLN A 308 0.17 -3.60 25.77
C GLN A 308 -0.40 -4.88 26.39
N GLU A 309 -1.08 -5.71 25.61
CA GLU A 309 -1.66 -6.97 26.07
C GLU A 309 -0.59 -7.91 26.65
N LYS A 310 0.58 -8.02 26.01
CA LYS A 310 1.74 -8.77 26.53
C LYS A 310 2.15 -8.26 27.92
N ARG A 311 2.22 -6.94 28.13
CA ARG A 311 2.58 -6.34 29.43
C ARG A 311 1.53 -6.59 30.50
N GLU A 312 0.25 -6.46 30.15
CA GLU A 312 -0.87 -6.75 31.05
C GLU A 312 -0.83 -8.21 31.50
N LEU A 313 -0.64 -9.14 30.55
CA LEU A 313 -0.53 -10.56 30.84
C LEU A 313 0.67 -10.87 31.75
N MET A 314 1.84 -10.30 31.46
CA MET A 314 3.03 -10.44 32.33
C MET A 314 2.79 -9.90 33.75
N ALA A 315 2.11 -8.76 33.88
CA ALA A 315 1.77 -8.18 35.18
C ALA A 315 0.79 -9.05 35.96
N LEU A 316 -0.24 -9.61 35.28
CA LEU A 316 -1.18 -10.56 35.87
C LEU A 316 -0.48 -11.83 36.32
N THR A 317 0.40 -12.41 35.50
CA THR A 317 1.19 -13.59 35.87
C THR A 317 2.08 -13.31 37.09
N ALA A 318 2.78 -12.19 37.13
CA ALA A 318 3.60 -11.80 38.28
C ALA A 318 2.75 -11.59 39.55
N HIS A 319 1.53 -11.06 39.40
CA HIS A 319 0.58 -10.92 40.50
C HIS A 319 0.10 -12.27 41.03
N LEU A 320 -0.22 -13.22 40.15
CA LEU A 320 -0.59 -14.58 40.52
C LEU A 320 0.55 -15.30 41.25
N ILE A 321 1.79 -15.17 40.75
CA ILE A 321 2.99 -15.71 41.42
C ILE A 321 3.11 -15.14 42.84
N LYS A 322 2.89 -13.84 43.00
CA LYS A 322 2.91 -13.20 44.32
C LYS A 322 1.87 -13.77 45.27
N ILE A 323 0.66 -14.05 44.78
CA ILE A 323 -0.40 -14.62 45.62
C ILE A 323 -0.08 -16.08 46.00
N ILE A 324 0.31 -16.89 45.03
CA ILE A 324 0.49 -18.34 45.20
C ILE A 324 1.76 -18.66 45.98
N TYR A 325 2.88 -18.06 45.59
CA TYR A 325 4.20 -18.36 46.16
C TYR A 325 4.63 -17.39 47.26
N ARG A 326 3.84 -16.33 47.51
CA ARG A 326 4.16 -15.27 48.49
C ARG A 326 5.51 -14.58 48.23
N THR A 327 5.94 -14.53 46.97
CA THR A 327 7.19 -13.91 46.52
C THR A 327 6.90 -12.66 45.68
N ASN A 328 7.65 -11.58 45.89
CA ASN A 328 7.55 -10.43 44.98
C ASN A 328 8.38 -10.71 43.73
N MET A 329 7.73 -10.60 42.58
CA MET A 329 8.37 -10.75 41.28
C MET A 329 8.22 -9.49 40.45
N ASP A 330 9.27 -9.16 39.71
CA ASP A 330 9.24 -8.09 38.73
C ASP A 330 8.50 -8.54 37.48
N GLY A 331 7.30 -7.99 37.26
CA GLY A 331 6.46 -8.26 36.09
C GLY A 331 6.97 -7.67 34.78
N ARG A 332 8.15 -7.03 34.75
CA ARG A 332 8.72 -6.43 33.53
C ARG A 332 9.53 -7.41 32.68
N SER A 333 9.94 -8.56 33.21
CA SER A 333 10.81 -9.51 32.50
C SER A 333 10.15 -10.87 32.35
N LEU A 334 9.78 -11.21 31.11
CA LEU A 334 9.20 -12.51 30.77
C LEU A 334 10.16 -13.65 31.13
N LYS A 335 11.46 -13.47 30.87
CA LYS A 335 12.49 -14.45 31.19
C LYS A 335 12.53 -14.79 32.68
N LYS A 336 12.49 -13.78 33.56
CA LYS A 336 12.45 -14.01 35.02
C LYS A 336 11.19 -14.76 35.46
N ILE A 337 10.03 -14.42 34.88
CA ILE A 337 8.76 -15.11 35.15
C ILE A 337 8.86 -16.57 34.72
N LYS A 338 9.36 -16.83 33.50
CA LYS A 338 9.56 -18.17 32.94
C LYS A 338 10.53 -19.00 33.78
N ASP A 339 11.71 -18.47 34.09
CA ASP A 339 12.73 -19.16 34.88
C ASP A 339 12.20 -19.53 36.27
N PHE A 340 11.43 -18.65 36.90
CA PHE A 340 10.81 -18.95 38.18
C PHE A 340 9.73 -20.03 38.07
N LEU A 341 8.81 -19.92 37.12
CA LEU A 341 7.77 -20.94 36.92
C LEU A 341 8.37 -22.30 36.55
N MET A 342 9.51 -22.33 35.87
CA MET A 342 10.27 -23.55 35.59
C MET A 342 10.82 -24.20 36.87
N GLN A 343 11.29 -23.43 37.85
CA GLN A 343 11.79 -23.97 39.12
C GLN A 343 10.71 -24.73 39.90
N TYR A 344 9.45 -24.33 39.77
CA TYR A 344 8.32 -24.96 40.47
C TYR A 344 7.59 -26.01 39.63
N GLY A 345 7.97 -26.23 38.36
CA GLY A 345 7.31 -27.17 37.44
C GLY A 345 5.99 -26.67 36.84
N ASP A 346 5.53 -25.49 37.23
CA ASP A 346 4.30 -24.88 36.70
C ASP A 346 4.43 -24.54 35.21
N TYR A 347 5.61 -24.12 34.77
CA TYR A 347 5.84 -23.80 33.35
C TYR A 347 5.56 -25.00 32.44
N THR A 348 5.95 -26.21 32.86
CA THR A 348 5.70 -27.42 32.07
C THR A 348 4.21 -27.76 31.97
N GLU A 349 3.44 -27.53 33.03
CA GLU A 349 1.99 -27.76 32.99
C GLU A 349 1.28 -26.68 32.16
N ILE A 350 1.69 -25.42 32.27
CA ILE A 350 1.18 -24.33 31.41
C ILE A 350 1.46 -24.65 29.93
N ALA A 351 2.69 -25.06 29.59
CA ALA A 351 3.06 -25.43 28.23
C ALA A 351 2.21 -26.61 27.71
N ARG A 352 1.97 -27.62 28.54
CA ARG A 352 1.11 -28.76 28.22
C ARG A 352 -0.35 -28.33 27.98
N LEU A 353 -0.88 -27.42 28.79
CA LEU A 353 -2.24 -26.90 28.62
C LEU A 353 -2.37 -26.08 27.33
N ILE A 354 -1.36 -25.26 27.00
CA ILE A 354 -1.29 -24.55 25.71
C ILE A 354 -1.28 -25.57 24.56
N GLU A 355 -0.43 -26.60 24.63
CA GLU A 355 -0.37 -27.65 23.61
C GLU A 355 -1.73 -28.36 23.45
N LEU A 356 -2.37 -28.76 24.55
CA LEU A 356 -3.70 -29.39 24.54
C LEU A 356 -4.74 -28.48 23.88
N SER A 357 -4.77 -27.19 24.25
CA SER A 357 -5.69 -26.22 23.66
C SER A 357 -5.45 -26.01 22.15
N SER A 358 -4.20 -26.14 21.70
CA SER A 358 -3.84 -26.01 20.29
C SER A 358 -4.16 -27.26 19.45
N ARG A 359 -4.36 -28.44 20.07
CA ARG A 359 -4.68 -29.69 19.36
C ARG A 359 -6.05 -29.63 18.69
N ASP A 360 -6.99 -28.91 19.28
CA ASP A 360 -8.34 -28.74 18.71
C ASP A 360 -8.34 -27.81 17.48
N TYR A 361 -7.24 -27.09 17.23
CA TYR A 361 -7.04 -26.20 16.06
C TYR A 361 -6.10 -26.77 15.00
N LYS A 362 -5.50 -27.95 15.20
CA LYS A 362 -4.67 -28.60 14.19
C LYS A 362 -5.56 -29.28 13.15
N THR A 363 -5.89 -28.57 12.07
CA THR A 363 -6.05 -29.22 10.76
C THR A 363 -4.78 -30.00 10.45
N GLU A 364 -4.94 -31.19 9.88
CA GLU A 364 -3.90 -32.23 9.74
C GLU A 364 -2.51 -31.70 9.33
N PRO A 365 -1.43 -32.29 9.88
CA PRO A 365 -0.08 -31.78 9.69
C PRO A 365 0.37 -31.97 8.23
N SER A 366 0.62 -30.87 7.53
CA SER A 366 1.60 -30.86 6.44
C SER A 366 2.99 -31.00 7.06
N ASP A 367 3.69 -32.07 6.71
CA ASP A 367 5.05 -32.40 7.14
C ASP A 367 5.97 -31.18 7.22
N THR A 368 6.23 -30.70 8.44
CA THR A 368 7.31 -29.74 8.70
C THR A 368 8.04 -30.14 9.98
N SER A 369 8.93 -31.11 9.82
CA SER A 369 10.08 -31.31 10.70
C SER A 369 11.04 -30.11 10.56
N ASN A 370 10.74 -28.98 11.20
CA ASN A 370 11.71 -27.90 11.39
C ASN A 370 11.35 -27.00 12.58
N SER A 371 11.58 -27.52 13.79
CA SER A 371 11.44 -26.80 15.06
C SER A 371 12.37 -25.58 15.18
N ASN A 372 13.41 -25.48 14.36
CA ASN A 372 14.34 -24.34 14.36
C ASN A 372 13.75 -23.05 13.77
N SER A 373 12.67 -23.12 12.98
CA SER A 373 12.10 -21.92 12.33
C SER A 373 11.22 -21.08 13.27
N MET A 374 10.68 -21.71 14.32
CA MET A 374 9.72 -21.08 15.23
C MET A 374 10.43 -20.29 16.34
N GLU A 375 11.55 -20.80 16.87
CA GLU A 375 12.43 -20.04 17.78
C GLU A 375 13.02 -18.79 17.10
N SER A 376 13.38 -18.89 15.81
CA SER A 376 13.87 -17.75 15.03
C SER A 376 12.83 -16.64 14.89
N PHE A 377 11.55 -16.99 14.74
CA PHE A 377 10.45 -16.03 14.61
C PHE A 377 10.14 -15.32 15.93
N GLU A 378 10.15 -16.06 17.05
CA GLU A 378 9.93 -15.48 18.39
C GLU A 378 11.00 -14.44 18.75
N GLU A 379 12.27 -14.76 18.47
CA GLU A 379 13.40 -13.84 18.70
C GLU A 379 13.34 -12.61 17.80
N GLU A 380 12.94 -12.78 16.54
CA GLU A 380 12.78 -11.69 15.58
C GLU A 380 11.64 -10.75 15.96
N LEU A 381 10.47 -11.30 16.28
CA LEU A 381 9.32 -10.54 16.78
C LEU A 381 9.67 -9.78 18.07
N GLU A 382 10.44 -10.38 18.97
CA GLU A 382 10.87 -9.69 20.19
C GLU A 382 11.80 -8.50 19.91
N ARG A 383 12.67 -8.60 18.90
CA ARG A 383 13.48 -7.45 18.44
C ARG A 383 12.62 -6.36 17.84
N GLU A 384 11.66 -6.70 16.97
CA GLU A 384 10.76 -5.73 16.36
C GLU A 384 9.91 -5.00 17.40
N LEU A 385 9.37 -5.72 18.39
CA LEU A 385 8.63 -5.13 19.51
C LEU A 385 9.48 -4.14 20.32
N GLN A 386 10.75 -4.45 20.56
CA GLN A 386 11.68 -3.54 21.25
C GLN A 386 11.98 -2.29 20.43
N GLN A 387 12.17 -2.42 19.11
CA GLN A 387 12.40 -1.29 18.22
C GLN A 387 11.16 -0.39 18.09
N ALA A 388 9.97 -0.99 18.01
CA ALA A 388 8.71 -0.24 18.01
C ALA A 388 8.54 0.57 19.30
N HIS A 389 8.92 0.01 20.45
CA HIS A 389 8.93 0.72 21.73
C HIS A 389 9.88 1.93 21.74
N LEU A 390 11.10 1.77 21.25
CA LEU A 390 12.07 2.87 21.12
C LEU A 390 11.55 3.99 20.22
N LYS A 391 10.95 3.63 19.07
CA LYS A 391 10.35 4.61 18.14
C LYS A 391 9.17 5.36 18.76
N ALA A 392 8.34 4.69 19.57
CA ALA A 392 7.23 5.33 20.26
C ALA A 392 7.73 6.34 21.32
N LEU A 393 8.74 5.97 22.11
CA LEU A 393 9.33 6.87 23.12
C LEU A 393 9.98 8.12 22.51
N LEU A 394 10.66 7.97 21.37
CA LEU A 394 11.26 9.10 20.66
C LEU A 394 10.20 10.06 20.10
N LYS A 395 9.08 9.54 19.59
CA LYS A 395 7.97 10.38 19.11
C LYS A 395 7.28 11.18 20.22
N ASP A 396 7.26 10.66 21.45
CA ASP A 396 6.69 11.38 22.60
C ASP A 396 7.62 12.50 23.10
N GLN A 397 8.93 12.41 22.86
CA GLN A 397 9.89 13.47 23.22
C GLN A 397 9.92 14.65 22.23
N ASP A 398 9.57 14.43 20.97
CA ASP A 398 9.48 15.49 19.95
C ASP A 398 8.18 16.32 20.05
N MET A 399 7.32 16.01 21.04
CA MET A 399 6.04 16.66 21.32
C MET A 399 6.06 17.55 22.59
N GLU A 400 7.20 17.65 23.28
CA GLU A 400 7.49 18.68 24.30
C GLU A 400 8.35 19.80 23.71
#